data_AF-A0A3S3SYP7-F1
#
_entry.id   AF-A0A3S3SYP7-F1
#
_cell.length_a   1.000
_cell.length_b   1.000
_cell.length_c   1.000
_cell.angle_alpha   90.00
_cell.angle_beta   90.00
_cell.angle_gamma   90.00
#
_symmetry.space_group_name_H-M   'P 1'
#
loop_
_entity.id
_entity.type
_entity.pdbx_description
1 polymer ?
#
loop_
_entity_poly.entity_id
_entity_poly.type
_entity_poly.pdbx_seq_one_letter_code
_entity_poly.pdbx_strand_id
1 'polypeptide(L)'
;MERIKINIEKLKKETHSANDYLDEKYGKQGTAEREEFTKKALAFYYGELIKEKRKEKNLTQQQLADQIGKERAYIAKIEQGKTDLQISNFVQIINALGLTLQIA
;
A
#
# COMPACT_ATOMS: atom_id res chain seq x y z
N MET A 1 -39.20 2.52 10.97
CA MET A 1 -38.86 2.76 9.55
C MET A 1 -38.40 1.45 8.95
N GLU A 2 -39.05 0.97 7.89
CA GLU A 2 -38.57 -0.19 7.14
C GLU A 2 -37.20 0.12 6.52
N ARG A 3 -36.25 -0.81 6.65
CA ARG A 3 -34.96 -0.68 5.98
C ARG A 3 -35.15 -0.95 4.49
N ILE A 4 -34.68 -0.04 3.64
CA ILE A 4 -34.62 -0.25 2.19
C ILE A 4 -33.83 -1.53 1.92
N LYS A 5 -34.45 -2.50 1.23
CA LYS A 5 -33.78 -3.71 0.77
C LYS A 5 -33.09 -3.42 -0.56
N ILE A 6 -31.75 -3.51 -0.56
CA ILE A 6 -30.94 -3.34 -1.77
C ILE A 6 -31.10 -4.58 -2.65
N ASN A 7 -31.42 -4.38 -3.94
CA ASN A 7 -31.43 -5.46 -4.93
C ASN A 7 -30.01 -5.66 -5.51
N ILE A 8 -29.30 -6.67 -5.01
CA ILE A 8 -27.92 -6.97 -5.40
C ILE A 8 -27.81 -7.50 -6.83
N GLU A 9 -28.79 -8.27 -7.32
CA GLU A 9 -28.75 -8.82 -8.68
C GLU A 9 -28.88 -7.74 -9.75
N LYS A 10 -29.78 -6.77 -9.52
CA LYS A 10 -29.93 -5.61 -10.39
C LYS A 10 -28.66 -4.77 -10.44
N LEU A 11 -28.05 -4.50 -9.29
CA LEU A 11 -26.79 -3.75 -9.20
C LEU A 11 -25.65 -4.43 -9.97
N LYS A 12 -25.50 -5.75 -9.85
CA LYS A 12 -24.46 -6.49 -10.58
C LYS A 12 -24.61 -6.42 -12.11
N LYS A 13 -25.83 -6.22 -12.63
CA LYS A 13 -26.09 -6.06 -14.07
C LYS A 13 -25.90 -4.63 -14.56
N GLU A 14 -26.21 -3.65 -13.73
CA GLU A 14 -26.28 -2.25 -14.14
C GLU A 14 -25.04 -1.43 -13.75
N THR A 15 -24.10 -2.01 -13.00
CA THR A 15 -22.90 -1.32 -12.51
C THR A 15 -21.63 -2.11 -12.81
N HIS A 16 -20.56 -1.40 -13.14
CA HIS A 16 -19.24 -1.98 -13.28
C HIS A 16 -18.58 -2.12 -11.91
N SER A 17 -17.94 -3.26 -11.68
CA SER A 17 -17.12 -3.47 -10.49
C SER A 17 -15.79 -2.70 -10.61
N ALA A 18 -15.13 -2.51 -9.47
CA ALA A 18 -13.77 -1.98 -9.46
C ALA A 18 -12.80 -2.85 -10.29
N ASN A 19 -13.02 -4.17 -10.31
CA ASN A 19 -12.21 -5.07 -11.13
C ASN A 19 -12.46 -4.87 -12.62
N ASP A 20 -13.71 -4.64 -13.05
CA ASP A 20 -14.03 -4.39 -14.45
C ASP A 20 -13.30 -3.12 -14.95
N TYR A 21 -13.37 -2.04 -14.17
CA TYR A 21 -12.64 -0.80 -14.47
C TYR A 21 -11.12 -1.02 -14.56
N LEU A 22 -10.58 -1.80 -13.62
CA LEU A 22 -9.15 -2.05 -13.56
C LEU A 22 -8.67 -2.96 -14.70
N ASP A 23 -9.47 -3.95 -15.08
CA ASP A 23 -9.19 -4.85 -16.20
C ASP A 23 -9.23 -4.08 -17.53
N GLU A 24 -10.20 -3.18 -17.70
CA GLU A 24 -10.29 -2.29 -18.87
C GLU A 24 -9.08 -1.35 -18.96
N LYS A 25 -8.68 -0.74 -17.85
CA LYS A 25 -7.64 0.30 -17.82
C LYS A 25 -6.21 -0.23 -17.80
N TYR A 26 -5.97 -1.35 -17.11
CA TYR A 26 -4.63 -1.87 -16.82
C TYR A 26 -4.43 -3.32 -17.27
N GLY A 27 -5.41 -3.92 -17.94
CA GLY A 27 -5.38 -5.32 -18.33
C GLY A 27 -5.82 -6.27 -17.21
N LYS A 28 -6.12 -7.50 -17.59
CA LYS A 28 -6.56 -8.56 -16.67
C LYS A 28 -5.43 -9.01 -15.76
N GLN A 29 -5.78 -9.64 -14.64
CA GLN A 29 -4.79 -10.27 -13.76
C GLN A 29 -3.89 -11.24 -14.55
N GLY A 30 -2.58 -11.17 -14.29
CA GLY A 30 -1.55 -11.96 -14.97
C GLY A 30 -0.99 -11.33 -16.26
N THR A 31 -1.49 -10.17 -16.71
CA THR A 31 -0.82 -9.40 -17.76
C THR A 31 0.31 -8.54 -17.19
N ALA A 32 1.32 -8.23 -18.01
CA ALA A 32 2.46 -7.42 -17.60
C ALA A 32 2.05 -6.01 -17.13
N GLU A 33 1.08 -5.40 -17.82
CA GLU A 33 0.54 -4.09 -17.47
C GLU A 33 -0.14 -4.11 -16.09
N ARG A 34 -0.90 -5.18 -15.82
CA ARG A 34 -1.62 -5.35 -14.57
C ARG A 34 -0.68 -5.64 -13.41
N GLU A 35 0.36 -6.43 -13.63
CA GLU A 35 1.40 -6.69 -12.65
C GLU A 35 2.18 -5.41 -12.31
N GLU A 36 2.54 -4.61 -13.31
CA GLU A 36 3.24 -3.34 -13.11
C GLU A 36 2.37 -2.32 -12.33
N PHE A 37 1.08 -2.23 -12.67
CA PHE A 37 0.11 -1.46 -11.89
C PHE A 37 0.06 -1.94 -10.44
N THR A 38 0.00 -3.26 -10.23
CA THR A 38 -0.12 -3.87 -8.90
C THR A 38 1.13 -3.60 -8.06
N LYS A 39 2.32 -3.70 -8.65
CA LYS A 39 3.59 -3.34 -7.98
C LYS A 39 3.59 -1.89 -7.52
N LYS A 40 3.18 -0.95 -8.36
CA LYS A 40 3.08 0.48 -8.01
C LYS A 40 2.05 0.73 -6.91
N ALA A 41 0.89 0.08 -6.99
CA ALA A 41 -0.16 0.19 -5.98
C ALA A 41 0.33 -0.32 -4.61
N LEU A 42 1.04 -1.45 -4.57
CA LEU A 42 1.64 -1.98 -3.34
C LEU A 42 2.72 -1.06 -2.77
N ALA A 43 3.62 -0.54 -3.61
CA ALA A 43 4.66 0.39 -3.18
C ALA A 43 4.05 1.67 -2.56
N PHE A 44 3.00 2.21 -3.18
CA PHE A 44 2.26 3.34 -2.63
C PHE A 44 1.59 2.99 -1.29
N TYR A 45 0.88 1.86 -1.23
CA TYR A 45 0.17 1.42 -0.02
C TYR A 45 1.11 1.26 1.18
N TYR A 46 2.22 0.55 1.02
CA TYR A 46 3.19 0.37 2.10
C TYR A 46 3.93 1.67 2.45
N GLY A 47 4.22 2.52 1.47
CA GLY A 47 4.80 3.83 1.70
C GLY A 47 3.93 4.73 2.58
N GLU A 48 2.63 4.80 2.29
CA GLU A 48 1.69 5.55 3.12
C GLU A 48 1.49 4.91 4.50
N LEU A 49 1.40 3.58 4.60
CA LEU A 49 1.29 2.89 5.89
C LEU A 49 2.48 3.19 6.81
N ILE A 50 3.71 3.12 6.27
CA ILE A 50 4.95 3.46 7.02
C ILE A 50 4.89 4.91 7.49
N LYS A 51 4.51 5.84 6.61
CA LYS A 51 4.42 7.27 6.90
C LYS A 51 3.38 7.58 7.97
N GLU A 52 2.20 6.96 7.90
CA GLU A 52 1.15 7.07 8.91
C GLU A 52 1.66 6.59 10.27
N LYS A 53 2.23 5.39 10.33
CA LYS A 53 2.75 4.82 11.57
C LYS A 53 3.93 5.60 12.15
N ARG A 54 4.79 6.15 11.30
CA ARG A 54 5.84 7.09 11.74
C ARG A 54 5.25 8.34 12.39
N LYS A 55 4.21 8.92 11.79
CA LYS A 55 3.53 10.12 12.31
C LYS A 55 2.77 9.84 13.61
N GLU A 56 2.11 8.69 13.73
CA GLU A 56 1.47 8.26 14.99
C GLU A 56 2.49 8.19 16.15
N LYS A 57 3.74 7.86 15.84
CA LYS A 57 4.87 7.85 16.79
C LYS A 57 5.56 9.20 16.97
N ASN A 58 5.08 10.27 16.32
CA ASN A 58 5.69 11.60 16.35
C ASN A 58 7.16 11.63 15.89
N LEU A 59 7.55 10.74 14.99
CA LEU A 59 8.91 10.68 14.46
C LEU A 59 9.01 11.49 13.17
N THR A 60 10.11 12.22 13.00
CA THR A 60 10.52 12.77 11.70
C THR A 60 11.09 11.66 10.81
N GLN A 61 11.18 11.91 9.49
CA GLN A 61 11.84 10.98 8.57
C GLN A 61 13.31 10.73 8.95
N GLN A 62 14.01 11.76 9.47
CA GLN A 62 15.40 11.64 9.90
C GLN A 62 15.50 10.72 11.12
N GLN A 63 14.66 10.93 12.14
CA GLN A 63 14.69 10.09 13.34
C GLN A 63 14.39 8.61 13.05
N LEU A 64 13.45 8.32 12.14
CA LEU A 64 13.23 6.93 11.71
C LEU A 64 14.45 6.38 10.97
N ALA A 65 15.07 7.18 10.11
CA ALA A 65 16.27 6.78 9.37
C ALA A 65 17.45 6.47 10.32
N ASP A 66 17.65 7.31 11.33
CA ASP A 66 18.69 7.14 12.35
C ASP A 66 18.52 5.82 13.13
N GLN A 67 17.27 5.45 13.47
CA GLN A 67 16.97 4.20 14.18
C GLN A 67 17.36 2.93 13.39
N ILE A 68 17.33 3.00 12.06
CA ILE A 68 17.66 1.86 11.18
C ILE A 68 19.01 2.02 10.47
N GLY A 69 19.80 3.05 10.82
CA GLY A 69 21.10 3.32 10.22
C GLY A 69 21.05 3.63 8.72
N LYS A 70 20.05 4.41 8.28
CA LYS A 70 19.87 4.83 6.88
C LYS A 70 19.82 6.35 6.76
N GLU A 71 19.91 6.85 5.54
CA GLU A 71 19.74 8.28 5.25
C GLU A 71 18.27 8.70 5.23
N ARG A 72 17.96 9.95 5.59
CA ARG A 72 16.59 10.51 5.48
C ARG A 72 15.99 10.33 4.09
N ALA A 73 16.80 10.49 3.05
CA ALA A 73 16.37 10.36 1.65
C ALA A 73 15.86 8.94 1.35
N TYR A 74 16.37 7.92 2.03
CA TYR A 74 15.89 6.55 1.92
C TYR A 74 14.45 6.42 2.41
N ILE A 75 14.15 6.93 3.62
CA ILE A 75 12.78 6.97 4.16
C ILE A 75 11.87 7.78 3.24
N ALA A 76 12.32 8.93 2.76
CA ALA A 76 11.52 9.77 1.85
C ALA A 76 11.17 9.06 0.53
N LYS A 77 12.09 8.27 -0.05
CA LYS A 77 11.80 7.49 -1.27
C LYS A 77 10.78 6.39 -1.02
N ILE A 78 10.87 5.71 0.12
CA ILE A 78 9.92 4.66 0.52
C ILE A 78 8.53 5.26 0.71
N GLU A 79 8.40 6.34 1.47
CA GLU A 79 7.11 7.00 1.73
C GLU A 79 6.48 7.60 0.46
N GLN A 80 7.26 7.78 -0.61
CA GLN A 80 6.76 8.22 -1.92
C GLN A 80 6.45 7.04 -2.87
N GLY A 81 6.70 5.79 -2.45
CA GLY A 81 6.55 4.60 -3.31
C GLY A 81 7.53 4.56 -4.48
N LYS A 82 8.67 5.27 -4.39
CA LYS A 82 9.65 5.45 -5.48
C LYS A 82 10.84 4.49 -5.43
N THR A 83 10.80 3.50 -4.54
CA THR A 83 11.87 2.51 -4.44
C THR A 83 11.28 1.14 -4.24
N ASP A 84 11.89 0.16 -4.89
CA ASP A 84 11.71 -1.23 -4.50
C ASP A 84 12.44 -1.47 -3.17
N LEU A 85 11.82 -2.22 -2.27
CA LEU A 85 12.27 -2.36 -0.89
C LEU A 85 12.63 -3.82 -0.63
N GLN A 86 13.91 -4.07 -0.35
CA GLN A 86 14.34 -5.38 0.12
C GLN A 86 13.63 -5.73 1.44
N ILE A 87 13.18 -6.98 1.55
CA ILE A 87 12.44 -7.49 2.72
C ILE A 87 13.21 -7.21 4.03
N SER A 88 14.54 -7.36 4.04
CA SER A 88 15.37 -7.07 5.20
C SER A 88 15.22 -5.63 5.70
N ASN A 89 15.27 -4.65 4.79
CA ASN A 89 15.08 -3.24 5.13
C ASN A 89 13.63 -2.95 5.53
N PHE A 90 12.65 -3.62 4.90
CA PHE A 90 11.25 -3.50 5.30
C PHE A 90 11.04 -3.96 6.75
N VAL A 91 11.56 -5.14 7.11
CA VAL A 91 11.49 -5.67 8.48
C VAL A 91 12.15 -4.72 9.49
N GLN A 92 13.30 -4.12 9.15
CA GLN A 92 13.94 -3.11 10.01
C GLN A 92 13.02 -1.90 10.27
N ILE A 93 12.38 -1.37 9.24
CA ILE A 93 11.43 -0.25 9.36
C ILE A 93 10.22 -0.64 10.21
N ILE A 94 9.61 -1.79 9.91
CA ILE A 94 8.44 -2.31 10.63
C ILE A 94 8.76 -2.47 12.13
N ASN A 95 9.92 -3.05 12.47
CA ASN A 95 10.35 -3.20 13.86
C ASN A 95 10.63 -1.86 14.54
N ALA A 96 11.29 -0.90 13.86
CA ALA A 96 11.52 0.45 14.39
C ALA A 96 10.19 1.18 14.68
N LEU A 97 9.18 0.93 13.84
CA LEU A 97 7.82 1.42 14.06
C LEU A 97 7.02 0.60 15.08
N GLY A 98 7.61 -0.41 15.73
CA GLY A 98 6.95 -1.25 16.73
C GLY A 98 5.80 -2.09 16.17
N LEU A 99 5.86 -2.42 14.88
CA LEU A 99 4.93 -3.30 14.19
C LEU A 99 5.55 -4.69 14.07
N THR A 100 4.76 -5.67 13.65
CA THR A 100 5.22 -7.04 13.40
C THR A 100 4.76 -7.48 12.02
N LEU A 101 5.68 -8.04 11.24
CA LEU A 101 5.35 -8.67 9.97
C LEU A 101 4.89 -10.11 10.24
N GLN A 102 3.70 -10.47 9.76
CA GLN A 102 3.16 -11.82 9.82
C GLN A 102 3.09 -12.40 8.41
N ILE A 103 3.59 -13.63 8.25
CA ILE A 103 3.43 -14.43 7.05
C ILE A 103 2.45 -15.53 7.43
N ALA A 104 1.26 -15.51 6.80
CA ALA A 104 0.20 -16.48 7.02
C ALA A 104 0.33 -17.66 6.04
#